data_AF-A0A6L8IN39-F1
#
_entry.id   AF-A0A6L8IN39-F1
#
_cell.length_a   1.000
_cell.length_b   1.000
_cell.length_c   1.000
_cell.angle_alpha   90.00
_cell.angle_beta   90.00
_cell.angle_gamma   90.00
#
_symmetry.space_group_name_H-M   'P 1'
#
loop_
_entity.id
_entity.type
_entity.pdbx_description
1 polymer ?
#
loop_
_entity_poly.entity_id
_entity_poly.type
_entity_poly.pdbx_seq_one_letter_code
_entity_poly.pdbx_strand_id
1 'polypeptide(L)'
;MSSEITGMATRGTLIGLLAVACTAAASPEQEDEAQDAEPRITAAEILANPLGEEAYEQSLRCLSTGKYRRVEVMNNQILVFHGRGDNMWLNILPSRCMGLQPDMILEIEKRGMRLCARDQFRGLPRFRPDGSSMPCTLGEFHPTRPENVTAIRDALEAGHKTTTVDRTVRSAGRDKGGDKPGSDS
;
A
#
# COMPACT_ATOMS: atom_id res chain seq x y z
N MET A 1 8.48 27.27 43.60
CA MET A 1 7.52 27.82 44.60
C MET A 1 6.96 29.10 44.01
N SER A 2 5.64 29.32 44.18
CA SER A 2 4.79 30.38 43.59
C SER A 2 4.35 30.04 42.16
N SER A 3 3.19 29.45 41.85
CA SER A 3 1.80 29.54 42.36
C SER A 3 1.22 30.95 42.29
N GLU A 4 0.54 31.27 41.19
CA GLU A 4 -0.48 32.31 41.15
C GLU A 4 -1.85 31.67 40.98
N ILE A 5 -2.71 31.99 41.95
CA ILE A 5 -4.09 31.56 42.10
C ILE A 5 -4.90 32.85 42.10
N THR A 6 -5.83 33.03 41.16
CA THR A 6 -6.94 34.00 41.22
C THR A 6 -7.89 33.59 40.09
N GLY A 7 -9.15 33.20 40.27
CA GLY A 7 -10.12 33.58 41.28
C GLY A 7 -11.31 34.17 40.53
N MET A 8 -12.25 33.34 40.05
CA MET A 8 -13.48 33.81 39.42
C MET A 8 -14.64 33.66 40.42
N ALA A 9 -15.21 34.80 40.76
CA ALA A 9 -16.21 35.04 41.78
C ALA A 9 -17.63 34.62 41.33
N THR A 10 -18.31 33.91 42.23
CA THR A 10 -19.72 34.04 42.68
C THR A 10 -20.82 34.54 41.76
N ARG A 11 -21.89 33.72 41.66
CA ARG A 11 -23.35 34.00 41.81
C ARG A 11 -24.10 32.84 41.13
N GLY A 12 -25.18 32.23 41.60
CA GLY A 12 -26.06 32.43 42.74
C GLY A 12 -27.06 31.27 42.74
N THR A 13 -27.52 30.90 43.93
CA THR A 13 -28.42 29.80 44.27
C THR A 13 -29.76 29.84 43.54
N LEU A 14 -30.29 28.69 43.12
CA LEU A 14 -31.72 28.39 43.32
C LEU A 14 -31.95 26.87 43.38
N ILE A 15 -32.40 26.48 44.57
CA ILE A 15 -32.85 25.17 45.00
C ILE A 15 -34.19 24.88 44.31
N GLY A 16 -34.27 23.77 43.60
CA GLY A 16 -35.50 23.24 43.03
C GLY A 16 -35.59 21.75 43.29
N LEU A 17 -35.97 21.40 44.52
CA LEU A 17 -36.27 20.04 44.95
C LEU A 17 -37.64 19.64 44.39
N LEU A 18 -37.69 18.69 43.45
CA LEU A 18 -38.91 17.92 43.16
C LEU A 18 -38.52 16.45 43.03
N ALA A 19 -38.72 15.74 44.14
CA ALA A 19 -38.68 14.28 44.19
C ALA A 19 -39.95 13.73 43.53
N VAL A 20 -39.80 13.09 42.37
CA VAL A 20 -40.79 12.15 41.85
C VAL A 20 -40.19 10.75 41.98
N ALA A 21 -40.61 10.05 43.02
CA ALA A 21 -40.38 8.63 43.17
C ALA A 21 -41.41 7.87 42.31
N CYS A 22 -40.96 7.26 41.22
CA CYS A 22 -41.65 6.14 40.58
C CYS A 22 -40.64 5.00 40.46
N THR A 23 -40.79 4.03 41.36
CA THR A 23 -40.11 2.76 41.35
C THR A 23 -40.60 1.94 40.15
N ALA A 24 -39.74 1.76 39.15
CA ALA A 24 -39.79 0.62 38.24
C ALA A 24 -38.41 -0.03 38.28
N ALA A 25 -38.37 -1.26 38.80
CA ALA A 25 -37.17 -2.07 38.86
C ALA A 25 -36.69 -2.38 37.43
N ALA A 26 -35.50 -1.88 37.10
CA ALA A 26 -34.64 -2.43 36.07
C ALA A 26 -33.25 -2.53 36.69
N SER A 27 -32.71 -3.75 36.71
CA SER A 27 -31.42 -4.10 37.31
C SER A 27 -30.27 -3.20 36.86
N PRO A 28 -29.23 -3.06 37.70
CA PRO A 28 -27.97 -2.45 37.30
C PRO A 28 -27.14 -3.51 36.54
N GLU A 29 -26.87 -3.26 35.26
CA GLU A 29 -25.73 -3.88 34.57
C GLU A 29 -24.59 -2.86 34.61
N GLN A 30 -23.68 -3.06 35.56
CA GLN A 30 -22.31 -2.55 35.50
C GLN A 30 -21.46 -3.64 34.83
N GLU A 31 -20.98 -3.42 33.62
CA GLU A 31 -19.75 -4.03 33.08
C GLU A 31 -19.13 -2.96 32.16
N ASP A 32 -18.29 -2.08 32.70
CA ASP A 32 -16.82 -2.19 32.60
C ASP A 32 -16.35 -2.63 31.22
N GLU A 33 -16.30 -1.70 30.28
CA GLU A 33 -15.27 -1.75 29.25
C GLU A 33 -14.42 -0.50 29.38
N ALA A 34 -13.47 -0.55 30.33
CA ALA A 34 -12.18 0.10 30.16
C ALA A 34 -11.55 -0.44 28.87
N GLN A 35 -11.96 0.12 27.73
CA GLN A 35 -11.42 -0.21 26.43
C GLN A 35 -9.97 0.24 26.41
N ASP A 36 -9.08 -0.75 26.31
CA ASP A 36 -7.67 -0.62 26.01
C ASP A 36 -7.41 0.60 25.12
N ALA A 37 -6.76 1.59 25.71
CA ALA A 37 -6.42 2.86 25.09
C ALA A 37 -5.25 2.69 24.12
N GLU A 38 -5.42 1.85 23.11
CA GLU A 38 -4.72 2.02 21.84
C GLU A 38 -5.34 3.25 21.16
N PRO A 39 -4.54 4.24 20.73
CA PRO A 39 -5.09 5.44 20.09
C PRO A 39 -5.82 5.02 18.81
N ARG A 40 -7.15 5.00 18.86
CA ARG A 40 -8.00 4.79 17.69
C ARG A 40 -7.94 6.06 16.85
N ILE A 41 -6.93 6.17 16.00
CA ILE A 41 -6.82 7.27 15.04
C ILE A 41 -8.09 7.26 14.18
N THR A 42 -8.91 8.30 14.31
CA THR A 42 -10.15 8.41 13.55
C THR A 42 -9.84 8.92 12.14
N ALA A 43 -10.67 8.54 11.15
CA ALA A 43 -10.52 9.06 9.78
C ALA A 43 -10.58 10.60 9.74
N ALA A 44 -11.36 11.23 10.62
CA ALA A 44 -11.45 12.68 10.74
C ALA A 44 -10.13 13.31 11.23
N GLU A 45 -9.43 12.64 12.16
CA GLU A 45 -8.15 13.10 12.72
C GLU A 45 -7.00 12.98 11.71
N ILE A 46 -7.00 11.94 10.87
CA ILE A 46 -6.05 11.80 9.74
C ILE A 46 -6.24 12.94 8.73
N LEU A 47 -7.49 13.31 8.44
CA LEU A 47 -7.80 14.37 7.48
C LEU A 47 -7.55 15.77 8.06
N ALA A 48 -7.69 15.94 9.38
CA ALA A 48 -7.46 17.21 10.07
C ALA A 48 -5.98 17.59 10.18
N ASN A 49 -5.07 16.62 10.02
CA ASN A 49 -3.64 16.85 10.03
C ASN A 49 -3.00 16.34 8.71
N PRO A 50 -3.19 17.07 7.60
CA PRO A 50 -2.56 16.70 6.34
C PRO A 50 -1.04 16.70 6.53
N LEU A 51 -0.37 15.75 5.89
CA LEU A 51 1.10 15.75 5.84
C LEU A 51 1.59 17.06 5.20
N GLY A 52 2.80 17.51 5.53
CA GLY A 52 3.40 18.69 4.88
C GLY A 52 3.46 18.52 3.35
N GLU A 53 3.53 19.63 2.61
CA GLU A 53 3.59 19.63 1.14
C GLU A 53 4.76 18.77 0.61
N GLU A 54 5.84 18.67 1.38
CA GLU A 54 6.99 17.80 1.13
C GLU A 54 6.68 16.29 1.14
N ALA A 55 5.59 15.87 1.77
CA ALA A 55 5.13 14.49 1.72
C ALA A 55 4.43 14.17 0.40
N TYR A 56 3.94 15.20 -0.31
CA TYR A 56 3.31 15.09 -1.62
C TYR A 56 4.35 15.33 -2.71
N GLU A 57 5.32 14.42 -2.83
CA GLU A 57 6.30 14.49 -3.93
C GLU A 57 5.58 14.36 -5.29
N GLN A 58 5.68 15.41 -6.11
CA GLN A 58 5.03 15.44 -7.41
C GLN A 58 5.64 14.39 -8.34
N SER A 59 4.76 13.61 -8.98
CA SER A 59 5.18 12.67 -10.02
C SER A 59 5.77 13.44 -11.21
N LEU A 60 6.84 12.88 -11.78
CA LEU A 60 7.47 13.43 -12.97
C LEU A 60 6.91 12.71 -14.20
N ARG A 61 6.46 13.49 -15.18
CA ARG A 61 6.04 12.93 -16.47
C ARG A 61 7.23 12.43 -17.31
N CYS A 62 8.40 13.06 -17.20
CA CYS A 62 9.59 12.65 -17.93
C CYS A 62 10.82 12.67 -17.03
N LEU A 63 11.60 11.59 -17.06
CA LEU A 63 12.86 11.42 -16.37
C LEU A 63 14.04 11.55 -17.35
N SER A 64 14.99 12.43 -17.06
CA SER A 64 16.20 12.56 -17.89
C SER A 64 17.07 11.30 -17.82
N THR A 65 17.60 10.83 -18.94
CA THR A 65 18.47 9.64 -18.97
C THR A 65 19.75 9.80 -18.15
N GLY A 66 20.15 11.04 -17.85
CA GLY A 66 21.28 11.34 -16.98
C GLY A 66 21.00 11.14 -15.49
N LYS A 67 19.72 11.10 -15.07
CA LYS A 67 19.29 11.03 -13.67
C LYS A 67 19.32 9.61 -13.10
N TYR A 68 19.08 8.60 -13.92
CA TYR A 68 19.13 7.19 -13.53
C TYR A 68 20.34 6.47 -14.13
N ARG A 69 20.67 5.31 -13.57
CA ARG A 69 21.82 4.46 -13.90
C ARG A 69 21.43 3.03 -14.20
N ARG A 70 20.39 2.53 -13.53
CA ARG A 70 19.90 1.16 -13.66
C ARG A 70 18.38 1.17 -13.58
N VAL A 71 17.77 0.27 -14.32
CA VAL A 71 16.34 -0.05 -14.19
C VAL A 71 16.24 -1.47 -13.66
N GLU A 72 15.45 -1.65 -12.62
CA GLU A 72 15.08 -2.93 -12.03
C GLU A 72 13.62 -3.20 -12.38
N VAL A 73 13.34 -4.40 -12.86
CA VAL A 73 11.99 -4.90 -13.06
C VAL A 73 11.62 -5.69 -11.82
N MET A 74 10.70 -5.17 -10.99
CA MET A 74 10.28 -5.88 -9.78
C MET A 74 9.26 -6.97 -10.11
N ASN A 75 8.34 -6.69 -11.03
CA ASN A 75 7.34 -7.62 -11.53
C ASN A 75 6.82 -7.14 -12.90
N ASN A 76 5.68 -7.69 -13.34
CA ASN A 76 5.05 -7.33 -14.61
C ASN A 76 4.36 -5.95 -14.63
N GLN A 77 4.43 -5.14 -13.58
CA GLN A 77 3.75 -3.84 -13.49
C GLN A 77 4.58 -2.74 -12.80
N ILE A 78 5.65 -3.09 -12.08
CA ILE A 78 6.42 -2.16 -11.25
C ILE A 78 7.87 -2.19 -11.71
N LEU A 79 8.38 -1.01 -12.06
CA LEU A 79 9.78 -0.77 -12.38
C LEU A 79 10.38 0.19 -11.34
N VAL A 80 11.65 0.01 -11.04
CA VAL A 80 12.44 0.92 -10.19
C VAL A 80 13.60 1.46 -10.98
N PHE A 81 13.68 2.79 -11.03
CA PHE A 81 14.79 3.52 -11.63
C PHE A 81 15.74 3.95 -10.53
N HIS A 82 16.97 3.42 -10.56
CA HIS A 82 18.01 3.70 -9.59
C HIS A 82 18.89 4.86 -10.07
N GLY A 83 18.98 5.92 -9.27
CA GLY A 83 19.74 7.14 -9.52
C GLY A 83 21.17 7.13 -9.01
N ARG A 84 21.73 8.33 -8.83
CA ARG A 84 22.97 8.54 -8.07
C ARG A 84 22.62 8.78 -6.59
N GLY A 85 23.42 8.24 -5.68
CA GLY A 85 23.11 8.27 -4.24
C GLY A 85 21.81 7.52 -3.97
N ASP A 86 20.96 8.08 -3.11
CA ASP A 86 19.70 7.45 -2.70
C ASP A 86 18.50 7.86 -3.56
N ASN A 87 18.74 8.54 -4.68
CA ASN A 87 17.67 8.91 -5.58
C ASN A 87 17.09 7.67 -6.26
N MET A 88 15.81 7.39 -6.04
CA MET A 88 15.08 6.33 -6.72
C MET A 88 13.76 6.86 -7.27
N TRP A 89 13.26 6.24 -8.34
CA TRP A 89 11.92 6.51 -8.85
C TRP A 89 11.17 5.22 -9.12
N LEU A 90 9.94 5.14 -8.64
CA LEU A 90 8.98 4.10 -9.00
C LEU A 90 8.27 4.49 -10.29
N ASN A 91 8.14 3.53 -11.20
CA ASN A 91 7.30 3.66 -12.39
C ASN A 91 6.31 2.51 -12.39
N ILE A 92 5.05 2.83 -12.10
CA ILE A 92 3.94 1.87 -12.11
C ILE A 92 3.34 1.90 -13.49
N LEU A 93 3.38 0.77 -14.19
CA LEU A 93 2.84 0.66 -15.53
C LEU A 93 1.31 0.80 -15.49
N PRO A 94 0.71 1.51 -16.48
CA PRO A 94 -0.73 1.73 -16.55
C PRO A 94 -1.53 0.42 -16.71
N SER A 95 -0.88 -0.64 -17.19
CA SER A 95 -1.44 -1.99 -17.26
C SER A 95 -0.33 -3.02 -17.01
N ARG A 96 -0.72 -4.24 -16.65
CA ARG A 96 0.23 -5.36 -16.52
C ARG A 96 0.84 -5.68 -17.87
N CYS A 97 2.17 -5.73 -17.91
CA CYS A 97 2.96 -6.02 -19.09
C CYS A 97 3.13 -7.53 -19.29
N MET A 98 2.48 -8.07 -20.32
CA MET A 98 2.51 -9.51 -20.58
C MET A 98 3.92 -9.97 -20.99
N GLY A 99 4.40 -11.03 -20.33
CA GLY A 99 5.74 -11.59 -20.57
C GLY A 99 6.88 -10.84 -19.87
N LEU A 100 6.60 -9.73 -19.17
CA LEU A 100 7.61 -9.04 -18.38
C LEU A 100 7.85 -9.80 -17.07
N GLN A 101 9.09 -10.19 -16.83
CA GLN A 101 9.51 -10.91 -15.64
C GLN A 101 10.53 -10.10 -14.84
N PRO A 102 10.68 -10.40 -13.54
CA PRO A 102 11.77 -9.87 -12.75
C PRO A 102 13.12 -10.11 -13.42
N ASP A 103 14.07 -9.22 -13.19
CA ASP A 103 15.43 -9.28 -13.74
C ASP A 103 15.56 -9.21 -15.28
N MET A 104 14.52 -8.85 -16.03
CA MET A 104 14.67 -8.55 -17.45
C MET A 104 15.41 -7.22 -17.68
N ILE A 105 16.08 -7.10 -18.83
CA ILE A 105 16.66 -5.86 -19.33
C ILE A 105 15.60 -5.15 -20.16
N LEU A 106 15.45 -3.84 -20.01
CA LEU A 106 14.50 -3.07 -20.81
C LEU A 106 15.17 -2.56 -22.09
N GLU A 107 14.62 -2.96 -23.24
CA GLU A 107 14.82 -2.29 -24.53
C GLU A 107 13.80 -1.16 -24.64
N ILE A 108 14.25 0.08 -24.63
CA ILE A 108 13.40 1.26 -24.62
C ILE A 108 13.48 1.97 -25.97
N GLU A 109 12.32 2.18 -26.61
CA GLU A 109 12.20 2.96 -27.85
C GLU A 109 12.17 4.46 -27.52
N LYS A 110 13.32 5.02 -27.14
CA LYS A 110 13.41 6.45 -26.79
C LYS A 110 13.63 7.35 -28.01
N ARG A 111 12.88 8.45 -28.09
CA ARG A 111 13.10 9.55 -29.04
C ARG A 111 13.76 10.74 -28.33
N GLY A 112 15.00 10.57 -27.85
CA GLY A 112 15.80 11.65 -27.27
C GLY A 112 16.54 11.32 -25.97
N MET A 113 16.80 12.36 -25.17
CA MET A 113 17.58 12.32 -23.91
C MET A 113 16.70 12.18 -22.65
N ARG A 114 15.40 11.99 -22.82
CA ARG A 114 14.45 11.82 -21.72
C ARG A 114 13.63 10.56 -21.97
N LEU A 115 13.23 9.95 -20.87
CA LEU A 115 12.29 8.87 -20.82
C LEU A 115 10.98 9.43 -20.27
N CYS A 116 9.92 9.39 -21.05
CA CYS A 116 8.64 9.96 -20.70
C CYS A 116 7.61 8.86 -20.39
N ALA A 117 6.61 9.24 -19.61
CA ALA A 117 5.39 8.47 -19.49
C ALA A 117 4.81 8.21 -20.90
N ARG A 118 4.31 7.00 -21.11
CA ARG A 118 3.81 6.45 -22.38
C ARG A 118 4.88 6.12 -23.43
N ASP A 119 6.17 6.32 -23.15
CA ASP A 119 7.22 5.76 -24.00
C ASP A 119 7.13 4.22 -23.99
N GLN A 120 7.39 3.61 -25.14
CA GLN A 120 7.29 2.17 -25.32
C GLN A 120 8.61 1.47 -24.98
N PHE A 121 8.49 0.26 -24.43
CA PHE A 121 9.62 -0.61 -24.15
C PHE A 121 9.22 -2.08 -24.29
N ARG A 122 10.23 -2.94 -24.38
CA ARG A 122 10.12 -4.40 -24.27
C ARG A 122 11.11 -4.90 -23.23
N GLY A 123 10.74 -5.95 -22.50
CA GLY A 123 11.63 -6.72 -21.64
C GLY A 123 12.36 -7.77 -22.47
N LEU A 124 13.68 -7.87 -22.28
CA LEU A 124 14.55 -8.87 -22.87
C LEU A 124 15.18 -9.71 -21.76
N PRO A 125 15.29 -11.04 -21.92
CA PRO A 125 15.97 -11.87 -20.93
C PRO A 125 17.47 -11.58 -20.91
N ARG A 126 18.12 -11.70 -19.75
CA ARG A 126 19.58 -11.51 -19.64
C ARG A 126 20.39 -12.63 -20.30
N PHE A 127 19.89 -13.87 -20.22
CA PHE A 127 20.67 -15.07 -20.53
C PHE A 127 20.17 -15.87 -21.74
N ARG A 128 18.96 -15.57 -22.23
CA ARG A 128 18.31 -16.28 -23.35
C ARG A 128 17.88 -15.25 -24.39
N PRO A 129 18.24 -15.40 -25.67
CA PRO A 129 17.83 -14.45 -26.71
C PRO A 129 16.37 -14.64 -27.16
N ASP A 130 15.76 -15.77 -26.82
CA ASP A 130 14.35 -16.09 -27.08
C ASP A 130 13.44 -15.66 -25.91
N GLY A 131 12.29 -15.05 -26.24
CA GLY A 131 11.27 -14.65 -25.27
C GLY A 131 11.38 -13.21 -24.82
N SER A 132 10.87 -12.27 -25.62
CA SER A 132 10.65 -10.88 -25.20
C SER A 132 9.27 -10.71 -24.56
N SER A 133 9.12 -9.66 -23.75
CA SER A 133 7.78 -9.22 -23.35
C SER A 133 7.03 -8.64 -24.55
N MET A 134 5.70 -8.59 -24.43
CA MET A 134 4.89 -7.74 -25.31
C MET A 134 5.34 -6.27 -25.17
N PRO A 135 5.10 -5.43 -26.20
CA PRO A 135 5.33 -3.98 -26.08
C PRO A 135 4.51 -3.39 -24.93
N CYS A 136 5.17 -2.63 -24.09
CA CYS A 136 4.58 -2.03 -22.89
C CYS A 136 4.87 -0.54 -22.83
N THR A 137 4.02 0.19 -22.13
CA THR A 137 4.11 1.64 -22.00
C THR A 137 4.50 2.03 -20.59
N LEU A 138 5.44 2.95 -20.43
CA LEU A 138 5.81 3.47 -19.12
C LEU A 138 4.69 4.31 -18.50
N GLY A 139 4.64 4.32 -17.17
CA GLY A 139 3.81 5.22 -16.37
C GLY A 139 4.55 6.50 -15.99
N GLU A 140 4.06 7.17 -14.95
CA GLU A 140 4.72 8.33 -14.35
C GLU A 140 5.86 7.91 -13.42
N PHE A 141 6.80 8.82 -13.17
CA PHE A 141 7.95 8.58 -12.31
C PHE A 141 7.72 9.22 -10.94
N HIS A 142 7.45 8.40 -9.93
CA HIS A 142 7.27 8.85 -8.56
C HIS A 142 8.61 8.78 -7.85
N PRO A 143 9.21 9.92 -7.43
CA PRO A 143 10.40 9.85 -6.60
C PRO A 143 10.06 9.08 -5.32
N THR A 144 11.03 8.28 -4.86
CA THR A 144 10.83 7.41 -3.71
C THR A 144 12.13 7.26 -2.93
N ARG A 145 11.99 6.92 -1.66
CA ARG A 145 13.11 6.57 -0.79
C ARG A 145 13.43 5.06 -0.86
N PRO A 146 14.68 4.66 -0.58
CA PRO A 146 15.09 3.24 -0.63
C PRO A 146 14.29 2.31 0.31
N GLU A 147 13.87 2.82 1.47
CA GLU A 147 13.06 2.07 2.44
C GLU A 147 11.70 1.65 1.85
N ASN A 148 11.06 2.52 1.06
CA ASN A 148 9.79 2.22 0.42
C ASN A 148 9.95 1.14 -0.66
N VAL A 149 11.05 1.18 -1.43
CA VAL A 149 11.33 0.17 -2.46
C VAL A 149 11.53 -1.21 -1.81
N THR A 150 12.21 -1.24 -0.67
CA THR A 150 12.41 -2.48 0.10
C THR A 150 11.08 -3.01 0.63
N ALA A 151 10.26 -2.15 1.24
CA ALA A 151 8.93 -2.54 1.72
C ALA A 151 8.03 -3.08 0.60
N ILE A 152 8.04 -2.45 -0.59
CA ILE A 152 7.30 -2.95 -1.76
C ILE A 152 7.81 -4.32 -2.19
N ARG A 153 9.13 -4.52 -2.22
CA ARG A 153 9.74 -5.81 -2.59
C ARG A 153 9.30 -6.92 -1.64
N ASP A 154 9.39 -6.67 -0.34
CA ASP A 154 9.03 -7.62 0.70
C ASP A 154 7.53 -7.98 0.62
N ALA A 155 6.67 -6.98 0.37
CA ALA A 155 5.25 -7.19 0.16
C ALA A 155 4.94 -8.05 -1.07
N LEU A 156 5.65 -7.83 -2.20
CA LEU A 156 5.51 -8.65 -3.40
C LEU A 156 5.95 -10.09 -3.16
N GLU A 157 7.07 -10.29 -2.44
CA GLU A 157 7.57 -11.62 -2.11
C GLU A 157 6.59 -12.38 -1.20
N ALA A 158 6.06 -11.72 -0.17
CA ALA A 158 5.07 -12.30 0.74
C ALA A 158 3.77 -12.70 0.00
N GLY A 159 3.30 -11.87 -0.94
CA GLY A 159 2.14 -12.18 -1.78
C GLY A 159 2.35 -13.39 -2.70
N HIS A 160 3.56 -13.55 -3.24
CA HIS A 160 3.92 -14.70 -4.08
C HIS A 160 3.92 -16.02 -3.29
N LYS A 161 4.45 -16.00 -2.06
CA LYS A 161 4.44 -17.16 -1.15
C LYS A 161 3.01 -17.60 -0.82
N THR A 162 2.15 -16.64 -0.46
CA THR A 162 0.74 -16.92 -0.10
C THR A 162 -0.03 -17.56 -1.26
N THR A 163 0.12 -17.05 -2.47
CA THR A 163 -0.55 -17.59 -3.67
C THR A 163 -0.12 -19.02 -3.98
N THR A 164 1.15 -19.34 -3.73
CA THR A 164 1.71 -20.69 -3.96
C THR A 164 1.12 -21.70 -2.96
N VAL A 165 0.99 -21.30 -1.70
CA VAL A 165 0.40 -22.13 -0.64
C VAL A 165 -1.09 -22.40 -0.95
N ASP A 166 -1.87 -21.37 -1.27
CA ASP A 166 -3.31 -21.53 -1.56
C ASP A 166 -3.55 -22.46 -2.77
N ARG A 167 -2.74 -22.34 -3.83
CA ARG A 167 -2.83 -23.27 -4.97
C ARG A 167 -2.54 -24.71 -4.58
N THR A 168 -1.50 -24.92 -3.78
CA THR A 168 -1.08 -26.26 -3.32
C THR A 168 -2.15 -26.91 -2.44
N VAL A 169 -2.75 -26.13 -1.53
CA VAL A 169 -3.85 -26.60 -0.67
C VAL A 169 -5.08 -26.94 -1.52
N ARG A 170 -5.44 -26.08 -2.49
CA ARG A 170 -6.60 -26.30 -3.35
C ARG A 170 -6.43 -27.51 -4.28
N SER A 171 -5.23 -27.79 -4.79
CA SER A 171 -4.96 -29.00 -5.58
C SER A 171 -4.97 -30.26 -4.73
N ALA A 172 -4.37 -30.24 -3.54
CA ALA A 172 -4.39 -31.37 -2.61
C ALA A 172 -5.81 -31.73 -2.11
N GLY A 173 -6.68 -30.72 -1.95
CA GLY A 173 -8.09 -30.93 -1.58
C GLY A 173 -8.96 -31.50 -2.72
N ARG A 174 -8.63 -31.18 -3.98
CA ARG A 174 -9.37 -31.68 -5.15
C ARG A 174 -9.11 -33.17 -5.42
N ASP A 175 -7.92 -33.66 -5.09
CA ASP A 175 -7.53 -35.06 -5.28
C ASP A 175 -8.25 -36.05 -4.34
N LYS A 176 -8.98 -35.54 -3.33
CA LYS A 176 -9.76 -36.36 -2.38
C LYS A 176 -11.27 -36.44 -2.70
N GLY A 177 -11.71 -35.88 -3.82
CA GLY A 177 -13.15 -35.74 -4.15
C GLY A 177 -13.69 -36.57 -5.31
N GLY A 178 -12.88 -37.46 -5.92
CA GLY A 178 -13.27 -38.20 -7.12
C GLY A 178 -13.15 -39.72 -6.97
N ASP A 179 -14.14 -40.36 -6.35
CA ASP A 179 -14.59 -41.70 -6.73
C ASP A 179 -15.91 -42.01 -6.02
N LYS A 180 -17.03 -41.85 -6.73
CA LYS A 180 -18.29 -42.52 -6.39
C LYS A 180 -18.54 -43.52 -7.52
N PRO A 181 -18.41 -44.83 -7.28
CA PRO A 181 -18.81 -45.82 -8.28
C PRO A 181 -20.33 -45.73 -8.43
N GLY A 182 -20.78 -45.37 -9.63
CA GLY A 182 -22.17 -45.51 -10.03
C GLY A 182 -22.49 -47.00 -10.08
N SER A 183 -23.38 -47.44 -9.19
CA SER A 183 -23.95 -48.79 -9.22
C SER A 183 -25.14 -48.85 -10.18
N ASP A 184 -25.23 -50.02 -10.82
CA ASP A 184 -26.43 -50.72 -11.29
C ASP A 184 -27.29 -50.12 -12.41
N SER A 185 -27.27 -50.79 -13.57
CA SER A 185 -28.44 -51.46 -14.16
C SER A 185 -28.02 -52.44 -15.25
#